data_AF-A0A7S4J1C6-F1
#
_entry.id   AF-A0A7S4J1C6-F1
#
_cell.length_a   1.000
_cell.length_b   1.000
_cell.length_c   1.000
_cell.angle_alpha   90.00
_cell.angle_beta   90.00
_cell.angle_gamma   90.00
#
_symmetry.space_group_name_H-M   'P 1'
#
loop_
_entity.id
_entity.type
_entity.pdbx_description
1 polymer ?
#
loop_
_entity_poly.entity_id
_entity_poly.type
_entity_poly.pdbx_seq_one_letter_code
_entity_poly.pdbx_strand_id
1 'polypeptide(L)'
;MSIRPAERGEFTQRAYARGKLGLCEVEALADLITADTSAQRRLALRQFDGRLSRLYDGWRSELIGCLAHAEAVIDFGDDEDLGPDDPEEDEPSSDGTGQGGVWDAISPRVSSLRARMNRHLSDSHRGELLRSGLRVAIVGPPNAGKSSLLNLLADRDAAIVSPVAGTTRDVVEVTLDLGGVRCTVSDTAGVRNEGEDGVNEIEVEGMRRARRAAMEAHVVVGVVD
;
A
#
# COMPACT_ATOMS: atom_id res chain seq x y z
N MET A 1 -23.19 -36.14 3.95
CA MET A 1 -22.43 -34.90 4.21
C MET A 1 -23.18 -33.78 3.51
N SER A 2 -23.81 -32.86 4.25
CA SER A 2 -24.58 -31.75 3.68
C SER A 2 -23.63 -30.67 3.18
N ILE A 3 -23.75 -30.24 1.92
CA ILE A 3 -22.96 -29.18 1.30
C ILE A 3 -23.83 -27.92 1.25
N ARG A 4 -23.26 -26.76 1.57
CA ARG A 4 -23.90 -25.44 1.39
C ARG A 4 -23.08 -24.53 0.48
N PRO A 5 -23.69 -23.55 -0.19
CA PRO A 5 -22.95 -22.50 -0.89
C PRO A 5 -21.99 -21.78 0.06
N ALA A 6 -20.84 -21.38 -0.48
CA ALA A 6 -19.82 -20.65 0.27
C ALA A 6 -20.16 -19.15 0.33
N GLU A 7 -19.82 -18.52 1.45
CA GLU A 7 -19.85 -17.08 1.61
C GLU A 7 -18.65 -16.41 0.90
N ARG A 8 -18.69 -15.08 0.76
CA ARG A 8 -17.61 -14.32 0.13
C ARG A 8 -16.31 -14.49 0.91
N GLY A 9 -15.27 -14.96 0.22
CA GLY A 9 -13.94 -15.17 0.81
C GLY A 9 -13.84 -16.38 1.75
N GLU A 10 -14.90 -17.19 1.90
CA GLU A 10 -14.96 -18.22 2.94
C GLU A 10 -13.85 -19.28 2.81
N PHE A 11 -13.46 -19.66 1.60
CA PHE A 11 -12.37 -20.60 1.39
C PHE A 11 -11.02 -20.05 1.88
N THR A 12 -10.74 -18.78 1.57
CA THR A 12 -9.53 -18.09 2.00
C THR A 12 -9.53 -17.87 3.50
N GLN A 13 -10.67 -17.50 4.08
CA GLN A 13 -10.84 -17.38 5.54
C GLN A 13 -10.58 -18.71 6.25
N ARG A 14 -11.10 -19.83 5.72
CA ARG A 14 -10.83 -21.17 6.27
C ARG A 14 -9.36 -21.56 6.14
N ALA A 15 -8.68 -21.17 5.07
CA ALA A 15 -7.24 -21.40 4.91
C ALA A 15 -6.43 -20.63 5.96
N TYR A 16 -6.76 -19.36 6.20
CA TYR A 16 -6.18 -18.54 7.26
C TYR A 16 -6.42 -19.13 8.65
N ALA A 17 -7.67 -19.45 8.98
CA ALA A 17 -8.03 -20.01 10.29
C ALA A 17 -7.35 -21.36 10.59
N ARG A 18 -6.94 -22.09 9.55
CA ARG A 18 -6.19 -23.36 9.68
C ARG A 18 -4.67 -23.17 9.58
N GLY A 19 -4.18 -21.93 9.57
CA GLY A 19 -2.75 -21.62 9.47
C GLY A 19 -2.10 -22.04 8.14
N LYS A 20 -2.90 -22.29 7.09
CA LYS A 20 -2.36 -22.60 5.76
C LYS A 20 -1.85 -21.37 5.02
N LEU A 21 -2.41 -20.20 5.35
CA LEU A 21 -2.01 -18.90 4.81
C LEU A 21 -1.93 -17.89 5.96
N GLY A 22 -0.94 -17.02 5.93
CA GLY A 22 -0.86 -15.84 6.78
C GLY A 22 -1.75 -14.70 6.28
N LEU A 23 -1.96 -13.67 7.11
CA LEU A 23 -2.83 -12.53 6.74
C LEU A 23 -2.29 -11.79 5.50
N CYS A 24 -0.98 -11.54 5.44
CA CYS A 24 -0.36 -10.90 4.27
C CYS A 24 -0.54 -11.71 2.98
N GLU A 25 -0.54 -13.04 3.07
CA GLU A 25 -0.71 -13.90 1.91
C GLU A 25 -2.17 -13.92 1.44
N VAL A 26 -3.11 -13.83 2.38
CA VAL A 26 -4.55 -13.67 2.08
C VAL A 26 -4.82 -12.34 1.35
N GLU A 27 -4.26 -11.24 1.84
CA GLU A 27 -4.38 -9.93 1.20
C GLU A 27 -3.73 -9.93 -0.19
N ALA A 28 -2.53 -10.49 -0.31
CA ALA A 28 -1.84 -10.65 -1.58
C ALA A 28 -2.61 -11.51 -2.58
N LEU A 29 -3.32 -12.54 -2.12
CA LEU A 29 -4.20 -13.35 -2.98
C LEU A 29 -5.37 -12.53 -3.52
N ALA A 30 -5.98 -11.68 -2.69
CA ALA A 30 -7.03 -10.76 -3.15
C ALA A 30 -6.49 -9.82 -4.23
N ASP A 31 -5.32 -9.22 -3.98
CA ASP A 31 -4.64 -8.34 -4.94
C ASP A 31 -4.29 -9.03 -6.25
N LEU A 32 -3.87 -10.30 -6.17
CA LEU A 32 -3.54 -11.10 -7.33
C LEU A 32 -4.76 -11.35 -8.22
N ILE A 33 -5.90 -11.65 -7.61
CA ILE A 33 -7.17 -11.90 -8.32
C ILE A 33 -7.68 -10.62 -8.99
N THR A 34 -7.49 -9.47 -8.36
CA THR A 34 -7.95 -8.16 -8.87
C THR A 34 -6.90 -7.37 -9.65
N ALA A 35 -5.74 -7.96 -9.93
CA ALA A 35 -4.65 -7.26 -10.62
C ALA A 35 -5.00 -6.99 -12.09
N ASP A 36 -5.04 -5.70 -12.43
CA ASP A 36 -5.32 -5.20 -13.79
C ASP A 36 -4.04 -5.13 -14.64
N THR A 37 -2.89 -4.88 -14.01
CA THR A 37 -1.60 -4.78 -14.72
C THR A 37 -0.63 -5.89 -14.36
N SER A 38 0.35 -6.10 -15.24
CA SER A 38 1.45 -7.04 -14.99
C SER A 38 2.27 -6.64 -13.75
N ALA A 39 2.38 -5.35 -13.43
CA ALA A 39 3.13 -4.89 -12.26
C ALA A 39 2.37 -5.15 -10.96
N GLN A 40 1.06 -4.92 -10.92
CA GLN A 40 0.20 -5.32 -9.80
C GLN A 40 0.31 -6.82 -9.54
N ARG A 41 0.22 -7.63 -10.59
CA ARG A 41 0.36 -9.09 -10.49
C ARG A 41 1.71 -9.51 -9.91
N ARG A 42 2.82 -8.92 -10.39
CA ARG A 42 4.17 -9.19 -9.86
C ARG A 42 4.32 -8.77 -8.40
N LEU A 43 3.71 -7.64 -8.00
CA LEU A 43 3.73 -7.18 -6.61
C LEU A 43 2.98 -8.17 -5.71
N ALA A 44 1.76 -8.55 -6.11
CA ALA A 44 0.92 -9.49 -5.38
C ALA A 44 1.60 -10.86 -5.23
N LEU A 45 2.19 -11.41 -6.30
CA LEU A 45 2.94 -12.67 -6.23
C LEU A 45 4.11 -12.61 -5.22
N ARG A 46 4.90 -11.53 -5.21
CA ARG A 46 6.02 -11.38 -4.25
C ARG A 46 5.55 -11.32 -2.80
N GLN A 47 4.37 -10.73 -2.56
CA GLN A 47 3.79 -10.68 -1.22
C GLN A 47 3.19 -12.05 -0.83
N PHE A 48 2.52 -12.72 -1.77
CA PHE A 48 1.98 -14.05 -1.62
C PHE A 48 3.06 -15.11 -1.33
N ASP A 49 4.26 -14.96 -1.91
CA ASP A 49 5.44 -15.78 -1.61
C ASP A 49 5.99 -15.58 -0.17
N GLY A 50 5.29 -14.83 0.69
CA GLY A 50 5.59 -14.66 2.10
C GLY A 50 6.72 -13.67 2.39
N ARG A 51 7.12 -12.83 1.43
CA ARG A 51 8.25 -11.89 1.64
C ARG A 51 7.97 -10.89 2.78
N LEU A 52 6.75 -10.37 2.87
CA LEU A 52 6.34 -9.48 3.96
C LEU A 52 6.20 -10.24 5.28
N SER A 53 5.64 -11.46 5.27
CA SER A 53 5.55 -12.29 6.48
C SER A 53 6.93 -12.52 7.07
N ARG A 54 7.90 -13.00 6.27
CA ARG A 54 9.27 -13.23 6.73
C ARG A 54 9.94 -11.98 7.31
N LEU A 55 9.68 -10.81 6.74
CA LEU A 55 10.20 -9.55 7.28
C LEU A 55 9.60 -9.25 8.65
N TYR A 56 8.28 -9.35 8.79
CA TYR A 56 7.56 -9.06 10.03
C TYR A 56 7.82 -10.10 11.10
N ASP A 57 7.92 -11.37 10.74
CA ASP A 57 8.30 -12.48 11.63
C ASP A 57 9.73 -12.30 12.15
N GLY A 58 10.64 -11.80 11.30
CA GLY A 58 11.99 -11.42 11.73
C GLY A 58 11.99 -10.29 12.75
N TRP A 59 11.22 -9.23 12.50
CA TRP A 59 11.05 -8.13 13.45
C TRP A 59 10.39 -8.57 14.76
N ARG A 60 9.37 -9.41 14.67
CA ARG A 60 8.69 -10.00 15.83
C ARG A 60 9.65 -10.83 16.66
N SER A 61 10.46 -11.67 16.02
CA SER A 61 11.44 -12.53 16.71
C SER A 61 12.48 -11.68 17.47
N GLU A 62 12.94 -10.59 16.86
CA GLU A 62 13.88 -9.66 17.50
C GLU A 62 13.24 -8.93 18.70
N LEU A 63 11.99 -8.50 18.59
CA LEU A 63 11.24 -7.90 19.71
C LEU A 63 11.01 -8.88 20.85
N ILE A 64 10.64 -10.13 20.54
CA ILE A 64 10.45 -11.18 21.54
C ILE A 64 11.77 -11.45 22.27
N GLY A 65 12.90 -11.49 21.55
CA GLY A 65 14.21 -11.64 22.18
C GLY A 65 14.56 -10.46 23.09
N CYS A 66 14.32 -9.22 22.64
CA CYS A 66 14.51 -8.04 23.49
C CYS A 66 13.61 -8.04 24.72
N LEU A 67 12.34 -8.46 24.57
CA LEU A 67 11.39 -8.57 25.68
C LEU A 67 11.82 -9.64 26.68
N ALA A 68 12.29 -10.80 26.22
CA ALA A 68 12.78 -11.87 27.10
C ALA A 68 13.98 -11.40 27.95
N HIS A 69 14.91 -10.64 27.36
CA HIS A 69 16.02 -10.06 28.11
C HIS A 69 15.56 -8.97 29.10
N ALA A 70 14.60 -8.13 28.72
CA ALA A 70 14.06 -7.11 29.61
C ALA A 70 13.31 -7.74 30.80
N GLU A 71 12.52 -8.79 30.55
CA GLU A 71 11.78 -9.50 31.59
C GLU A 71 12.73 -10.15 32.60
N ALA A 72 13.82 -10.76 32.13
CA ALA A 72 14.84 -11.33 33.03
C ALA A 72 15.42 -10.28 33.98
N VAL A 73 15.70 -9.06 33.52
CA VAL A 73 16.20 -7.97 34.39
C VAL A 73 15.16 -7.55 35.42
N ILE A 74 13.88 -7.49 35.01
CA ILE A 74 12.78 -7.10 35.90
C ILE A 74 12.55 -8.16 36.97
N ASP A 75 12.61 -9.44 36.60
CA ASP A 75 12.35 -10.56 37.49
C ASP A 75 13.51 -10.85 38.46
N PHE A 76 14.77 -10.58 38.05
CA PHE A 76 15.96 -10.93 38.84
C PHE A 76 16.72 -9.73 39.45
N GLY A 77 16.41 -8.48 39.09
CA GLY A 77 17.02 -7.27 39.68
C GLY A 77 18.53 -7.15 39.43
N ASP A 78 19.15 -6.05 39.87
CA ASP A 78 20.58 -5.69 39.66
C ASP A 78 21.61 -6.70 40.23
N ASP A 79 21.19 -7.86 40.75
CA ASP A 79 22.04 -8.80 41.50
C ASP A 79 22.65 -9.93 40.65
N GLU A 80 22.32 -10.06 39.37
CA GLU A 80 23.01 -10.99 38.47
C GLU A 80 23.58 -10.22 37.26
N ASP A 81 24.88 -9.98 37.31
CA ASP A 81 25.70 -9.71 36.14
C ASP A 81 25.65 -10.95 35.24
N LEU A 82 24.57 -11.07 34.45
CA LEU A 82 24.34 -12.14 33.48
C LEU A 82 25.27 -11.97 32.26
N GLY A 83 26.57 -11.89 32.53
CA GLY A 83 27.64 -12.05 31.55
C GLY A 83 27.80 -13.54 31.18
N PRO A 84 28.41 -13.87 30.03
CA PRO A 84 28.43 -15.24 29.52
C PRO A 84 29.35 -16.21 30.27
N ASP A 85 30.13 -15.76 31.25
CA ASP A 85 31.16 -16.56 31.92
C ASP A 85 31.24 -16.16 33.40
N ASP A 86 30.41 -16.76 34.25
CA ASP A 86 30.63 -16.73 35.69
C ASP A 86 31.48 -17.95 36.08
N PRO A 87 32.71 -17.73 36.53
CA PRO A 87 33.00 -18.17 37.89
C PRO A 87 33.95 -17.22 38.65
N GLU A 88 33.44 -16.71 39.76
CA GLU A 88 34.16 -16.42 41.00
C GLU A 88 35.17 -15.25 41.04
N GLU A 89 35.02 -14.44 42.10
CA GLU A 89 35.99 -13.57 42.79
C GLU A 89 36.08 -12.06 42.44
N ASP A 90 35.54 -11.27 43.38
CA ASP A 90 36.20 -10.20 44.14
C ASP A 90 36.82 -8.99 43.39
N GLU A 91 36.07 -7.88 43.32
CA GLU A 91 36.50 -6.57 43.83
C GLU A 91 35.39 -5.49 43.64
N PRO A 92 35.03 -4.69 44.66
CA PRO A 92 34.15 -3.54 44.47
C PRO A 92 34.97 -2.40 43.84
N SER A 93 34.99 -2.37 42.51
CA SER A 93 35.59 -1.27 41.74
C SER A 93 34.74 -0.02 41.91
N SER A 94 35.22 0.90 42.74
CA SER A 94 34.64 2.21 43.03
C SER A 94 34.87 3.22 41.90
N ASP A 95 34.35 2.93 40.71
CA ASP A 95 34.14 3.94 39.67
C ASP A 95 32.79 3.63 39.01
N GLY A 96 31.75 4.36 39.43
CA GLY A 96 30.34 4.15 39.07
C GLY A 96 29.99 4.45 37.61
N THR A 97 30.81 3.97 36.68
CA THR A 97 30.72 4.23 35.24
C THR A 97 30.96 2.99 34.37
N GLY A 98 31.09 1.80 34.96
CA GLY A 98 31.42 0.57 34.23
C GLY A 98 30.55 -0.62 34.58
N GLN A 99 29.39 -0.75 33.93
CA GLN A 99 28.90 -2.02 33.38
C GLN A 99 27.68 -1.73 32.54
N GLY A 100 27.80 -1.96 31.23
CA GLY A 100 26.71 -1.73 30.30
C GLY A 100 25.64 -2.77 30.54
N GLY A 101 24.61 -2.42 31.32
CA GLY A 101 23.56 -3.35 31.72
C GLY A 101 22.79 -3.91 30.52
N VAL A 102 21.88 -4.85 30.76
CA VAL A 102 21.02 -5.41 29.71
C VAL A 102 20.31 -4.33 28.88
N TRP A 103 20.02 -3.16 29.47
CA TRP A 103 19.49 -1.99 28.76
C TRP A 103 20.42 -1.43 27.68
N ASP A 104 21.74 -1.47 27.87
CA ASP A 104 22.73 -1.05 26.88
C ASP A 104 22.86 -2.06 25.72
N ALA A 105 22.51 -3.33 25.96
CA ALA A 105 22.40 -4.33 24.92
C ALA A 105 21.07 -4.25 24.13
N ILE A 106 19.95 -3.92 24.79
CA ILE A 106 18.60 -3.86 24.19
C ILE A 106 18.37 -2.56 23.43
N SER A 107 18.70 -1.41 24.03
CA SER A 107 18.44 -0.08 23.47
C SER A 107 18.92 0.12 22.02
N PRO A 108 20.15 -0.28 21.64
CA PRO A 108 20.61 -0.16 20.25
C PRO A 108 19.86 -1.10 19.31
N ARG A 109 19.49 -2.32 19.75
CA ARG A 109 18.72 -3.28 18.93
C ARG A 109 17.33 -2.73 18.61
N VAL A 110 16.59 -2.28 19.63
CA VAL A 110 15.27 -1.68 19.46
C VAL A 110 15.34 -0.41 18.59
N SER A 111 16.35 0.43 18.80
CA SER A 111 16.56 1.63 17.99
C SER A 111 16.84 1.31 16.51
N SER A 112 17.66 0.28 16.25
CA SER A 112 17.94 -0.21 14.91
C SER A 112 16.69 -0.82 14.24
N LEU A 113 15.91 -1.62 14.98
CA LEU A 113 14.64 -2.15 14.51
C LEU A 113 13.65 -1.04 14.14
N ARG A 114 13.47 -0.05 15.01
CA ARG A 114 12.65 1.14 14.74
C ARG A 114 13.11 1.87 13.48
N ALA A 115 14.42 2.04 13.28
CA ALA A 115 14.96 2.68 12.08
C ALA A 115 14.66 1.87 10.80
N ARG A 116 14.71 0.52 10.85
CA ARG A 116 14.32 -0.34 9.73
C ARG A 116 12.82 -0.28 9.45
N MET A 117 11.98 -0.30 10.47
CA MET A 117 10.52 -0.13 10.34
C MET A 117 10.17 1.23 9.72
N ASN A 118 10.79 2.31 10.20
CA ASN A 118 10.57 3.65 9.64
C ASN A 118 10.99 3.74 8.18
N ARG A 119 12.13 3.14 7.80
CA ARG A 119 12.54 3.06 6.38
C ARG A 119 11.55 2.29 5.53
N HIS A 120 10.99 1.20 6.06
CA HIS A 120 9.99 0.40 5.36
C HIS A 120 8.68 1.17 5.17
N LEU A 121 8.27 1.96 6.16
CA LEU A 121 7.09 2.84 6.08
C LEU A 121 7.32 4.06 5.17
N SER A 122 8.56 4.53 5.03
CA SER A 122 8.89 5.72 4.23
C SER A 122 9.06 5.44 2.73
N ASP A 123 8.53 4.33 2.19
CA ASP A 123 8.70 3.92 0.79
C ASP A 123 7.98 4.83 -0.24
N SER A 124 7.52 6.00 0.19
CA SER A 124 6.75 6.98 -0.58
C SER A 124 5.42 6.42 -1.13
N HIS A 125 4.82 5.46 -0.42
CA HIS A 125 3.56 4.82 -0.81
C HIS A 125 3.64 4.16 -2.19
N ARG A 126 4.83 3.78 -2.65
CA ARG A 126 5.01 3.23 -4.00
C ARG A 126 4.29 1.89 -4.15
N GLY A 127 4.31 1.05 -3.11
CA GLY A 127 3.55 -0.19 -3.08
C GLY A 127 2.04 0.06 -3.19
N GLU A 128 1.54 1.05 -2.44
CA GLU A 128 0.13 1.44 -2.44
C GLU A 128 -0.32 2.03 -3.78
N LEU A 129 0.46 2.94 -4.38
CA LEU A 129 0.17 3.50 -5.70
C LEU A 129 0.22 2.43 -6.79
N LEU A 130 1.13 1.47 -6.71
CA LEU A 130 1.18 0.35 -7.66
C LEU A 130 -0.03 -0.58 -7.48
N ARG A 131 -0.45 -0.82 -6.24
CA ARG A 131 -1.61 -1.67 -5.89
C ARG A 131 -2.94 -1.02 -6.29
N SER A 132 -3.14 0.26 -5.95
CA SER A 132 -4.39 0.99 -6.17
C SER A 132 -4.51 1.64 -7.55
N GLY A 133 -3.37 1.90 -8.20
CA GLY A 133 -3.31 2.66 -9.45
C GLY A 133 -3.24 4.17 -9.25
N LEU A 134 -3.01 4.89 -10.36
CA LEU A 134 -2.90 6.33 -10.39
C LEU A 134 -4.18 6.98 -10.92
N ARG A 135 -4.67 8.05 -10.28
CA ARG A 135 -5.66 8.95 -10.86
C ARG A 135 -4.95 10.00 -11.71
N VAL A 136 -5.38 10.14 -12.96
CA VAL A 136 -4.84 11.10 -13.92
C VAL A 136 -5.98 12.02 -14.38
N ALA A 137 -5.81 13.33 -14.20
CA ALA A 137 -6.76 14.32 -14.70
C ALA A 137 -6.22 14.99 -15.98
N ILE A 138 -6.98 14.93 -17.07
CA ILE A 138 -6.68 15.67 -18.30
C ILE A 138 -7.46 16.99 -18.25
N VAL A 139 -6.75 18.12 -18.20
CA VAL A 139 -7.34 19.46 -18.10
C VAL A 139 -6.87 20.36 -19.24
N GLY A 140 -7.65 21.37 -19.59
CA GLY A 140 -7.34 22.27 -20.70
C GLY A 140 -8.58 22.97 -21.26
N PRO A 141 -8.41 24.03 -22.06
CA PRO A 141 -9.53 24.82 -22.58
C PRO A 141 -10.49 23.97 -23.45
N PRO A 142 -11.74 24.43 -23.67
CA PRO A 142 -12.65 23.80 -24.60
C PRO A 142 -11.98 23.56 -25.97
N ASN A 143 -12.25 22.42 -26.60
CA ASN A 143 -11.68 22.00 -27.89
C ASN A 143 -10.14 21.83 -27.97
N ALA A 144 -9.40 21.89 -26.86
CA ALA A 144 -7.94 21.66 -26.84
C ALA A 144 -7.47 20.22 -27.20
N GLY A 145 -8.35 19.35 -27.71
CA GLY A 145 -7.99 17.97 -28.07
C GLY A 145 -7.93 16.96 -26.90
N LYS A 146 -8.47 17.28 -25.73
CA LYS A 146 -8.47 16.39 -24.53
C LYS A 146 -9.07 15.01 -24.81
N SER A 147 -10.27 14.96 -25.40
CA SER A 147 -10.94 13.69 -25.74
C SER A 147 -10.20 12.94 -26.85
N SER A 148 -9.54 13.64 -27.78
CA SER A 148 -8.67 13.01 -28.78
C SER A 148 -7.44 12.36 -28.14
N LEU A 149 -6.82 13.01 -27.14
CA LEU A 149 -5.72 12.43 -26.36
C LEU A 149 -6.18 11.21 -25.57
N LEU A 150 -7.32 11.29 -24.88
CA LEU A 150 -7.88 10.15 -24.14
C LEU A 150 -8.13 8.96 -25.07
N ASN A 151 -8.76 9.21 -26.22
CA ASN A 151 -9.04 8.16 -27.21
C ASN A 151 -7.75 7.56 -27.77
N LEU A 152 -6.72 8.38 -28.05
CA LEU A 152 -5.43 7.88 -28.51
C LEU A 152 -4.74 6.99 -27.47
N LEU A 153 -4.80 7.38 -26.18
CA LEU A 153 -4.26 6.59 -25.08
C LEU A 153 -5.07 5.29 -24.88
N ALA A 154 -6.39 5.37 -25.00
CA ALA A 154 -7.26 4.21 -24.91
C ALA A 154 -7.02 3.21 -26.04
N ASP A 155 -6.89 3.66 -27.30
CA ASP A 155 -6.66 2.76 -28.44
C ASP A 155 -5.30 2.06 -28.41
N ARG A 156 -4.29 2.64 -27.74
CA ARG A 156 -2.94 2.06 -27.66
C ARG A 156 -2.73 1.17 -26.43
N ASP A 157 -3.31 1.55 -25.29
CA ASP A 157 -2.95 0.99 -23.99
C ASP A 157 -4.16 0.43 -23.21
N ALA A 158 -5.36 0.37 -23.79
CA ALA A 158 -6.51 -0.21 -23.12
C ALA A 158 -6.39 -1.74 -23.03
N ALA A 159 -5.82 -2.22 -21.92
CA ALA A 159 -5.99 -3.60 -21.51
C ALA A 159 -7.39 -3.86 -20.91
N ILE A 160 -8.05 -2.83 -20.34
CA ILE A 160 -9.30 -2.99 -19.57
C ILE A 160 -10.19 -1.74 -19.69
N VAL A 161 -11.04 -1.66 -20.72
CA VAL A 161 -12.20 -0.75 -20.70
C VAL A 161 -13.29 -1.43 -19.87
N SER A 162 -13.41 -1.06 -18.60
CA SER A 162 -14.55 -1.47 -17.77
C SER A 162 -15.59 -0.37 -17.79
N PRO A 163 -16.78 -0.56 -18.39
CA PRO A 163 -17.92 0.27 -18.06
C PRO A 163 -18.31 -0.09 -16.62
N VAL A 164 -17.93 0.74 -15.64
CA VAL A 164 -18.44 0.56 -14.28
C VAL A 164 -19.95 0.84 -14.32
N ALA A 165 -20.73 -0.22 -14.48
CA ALA A 165 -22.19 -0.17 -14.52
C ALA A 165 -22.71 0.24 -13.13
N GLY A 166 -23.23 1.47 -12.99
CA GLY A 166 -23.82 1.91 -11.72
C GLY A 166 -24.16 3.39 -11.59
N THR A 167 -23.60 4.29 -12.40
CA THR A 167 -23.96 5.72 -12.35
C THR A 167 -24.37 6.21 -13.73
N THR A 168 -25.67 6.21 -13.98
CA THR A 168 -26.23 6.96 -15.10
C THR A 168 -25.95 8.45 -14.89
N ARG A 169 -25.05 9.01 -15.72
CA ARG A 169 -24.91 10.43 -16.15
C ARG A 169 -23.66 11.23 -15.78
N ASP A 170 -22.62 10.70 -15.13
CA ASP A 170 -21.50 11.55 -14.69
C ASP A 170 -20.10 10.91 -14.86
N VAL A 171 -19.20 11.65 -15.53
CA VAL A 171 -17.74 11.44 -15.76
C VAL A 171 -17.35 10.15 -16.50
N VAL A 172 -16.80 10.30 -17.71
CA VAL A 172 -16.12 9.20 -18.42
C VAL A 172 -14.75 9.01 -17.79
N GLU A 173 -14.65 8.02 -16.90
CA GLU A 173 -13.38 7.52 -16.39
C GLU A 173 -12.96 6.28 -17.20
N VAL A 174 -11.73 6.29 -17.69
CA VAL A 174 -11.15 5.17 -18.42
C VAL A 174 -9.98 4.63 -17.63
N THR A 175 -9.97 3.33 -17.35
CA THR A 175 -8.82 2.66 -16.74
C THR A 175 -7.89 2.16 -17.85
N LEU A 176 -6.60 2.51 -17.78
CA LEU A 176 -5.57 2.17 -18.76
C LEU A 176 -4.38 1.50 -18.08
N ASP A 177 -3.66 0.64 -18.79
CA ASP A 177 -2.33 0.15 -18.36
C ASP A 177 -1.25 1.01 -19.04
N LEU A 178 -0.79 2.05 -18.35
CA LEU A 178 0.25 2.95 -18.89
C LEU A 178 1.61 2.49 -18.37
N GLY A 179 2.36 1.78 -19.23
CA GLY A 179 3.72 1.35 -18.91
C GLY A 179 3.81 0.35 -17.74
N GLY A 180 2.76 -0.45 -17.52
CA GLY A 180 2.66 -1.40 -16.42
C GLY A 180 1.93 -0.85 -15.19
N VAL A 181 1.50 0.42 -15.20
CA VAL A 181 0.81 1.07 -14.08
C VAL A 181 -0.66 1.27 -14.42
N ARG A 182 -1.55 0.82 -13.53
CA ARG A 182 -2.98 1.06 -13.66
C ARG A 182 -3.22 2.55 -13.51
N CYS A 183 -3.82 3.19 -14.51
CA CYS A 183 -4.14 4.61 -14.50
C CYS A 183 -5.63 4.80 -14.77
N THR A 184 -6.36 5.39 -13.82
CA THR A 184 -7.73 5.87 -14.02
C THR A 184 -7.65 7.29 -14.53
N VAL A 185 -7.99 7.48 -15.80
CA VAL A 185 -7.97 8.78 -16.48
C VAL A 185 -9.38 9.34 -16.53
N SER A 186 -9.59 10.51 -15.95
CA SER A 186 -10.87 11.23 -16.00
C SER A 186 -10.84 12.27 -17.12
N ASP A 187 -11.73 12.18 -18.10
CA ASP A 187 -11.96 13.28 -19.06
C ASP A 187 -12.93 14.29 -18.47
N THR A 188 -12.43 15.50 -18.25
CA THR A 188 -13.19 16.58 -17.62
C THR A 188 -14.03 17.37 -18.63
N ALA A 189 -14.09 16.98 -19.91
CA ALA A 189 -14.77 17.76 -20.96
C ALA A 189 -15.82 17.01 -21.78
N GLY A 190 -16.22 15.79 -21.41
CA GLY A 190 -17.07 14.95 -22.25
C GLY A 190 -18.51 14.71 -21.76
N VAL A 191 -19.22 15.70 -21.22
CA VAL A 191 -20.70 15.61 -21.12
C VAL A 191 -21.32 16.43 -22.25
N ARG A 192 -21.07 16.02 -23.50
CA ARG A 192 -21.94 16.42 -24.61
C ARG A 192 -22.94 15.29 -24.80
N ASN A 193 -24.09 15.42 -24.13
CA ASN A 193 -25.30 14.88 -24.74
C ASN A 193 -25.57 15.80 -25.93
N GLU A 194 -25.48 15.25 -27.13
CA GLU A 194 -25.90 15.92 -28.36
C GLU A 194 -27.36 16.34 -28.18
N GLY A 195 -27.63 17.64 -27.96
CA GLY A 195 -28.96 18.20 -28.16
C GLY A 195 -29.61 19.11 -27.10
N GLU A 196 -28.93 19.67 -26.10
CA GLU A 196 -29.59 20.59 -25.15
C GLU A 196 -28.93 21.97 -25.04
N ASP A 197 -29.67 22.98 -25.52
CA ASP A 197 -29.40 24.42 -25.45
C ASP A 197 -29.45 24.94 -24.00
N GLY A 198 -28.41 24.63 -23.22
CA GLY A 198 -28.24 25.04 -21.82
C GLY A 198 -26.78 25.37 -21.47
N VAL A 199 -26.16 26.28 -22.23
CA VAL A 199 -24.69 26.45 -22.32
C VAL A 199 -24.01 26.86 -21.00
N ASN A 200 -24.65 27.65 -20.13
CA ASN A 200 -23.96 28.25 -18.98
C ASN A 200 -23.84 27.35 -17.73
N GLU A 201 -24.90 26.64 -17.32
CA GLU A 201 -24.87 25.85 -16.07
C GLU A 201 -24.03 24.58 -16.21
N ILE A 202 -24.09 23.93 -17.38
CA ILE A 202 -23.32 22.72 -17.72
C ILE A 202 -21.82 23.05 -17.79
N GLU A 203 -21.45 24.21 -18.35
CA GLU A 203 -20.06 24.64 -18.46
C GLU A 203 -19.45 24.99 -17.10
N VAL A 204 -20.22 25.65 -16.22
CA VAL A 204 -19.79 25.93 -14.84
C VAL A 204 -19.58 24.64 -14.04
N GLU A 205 -20.51 23.68 -14.14
CA GLU A 205 -20.38 22.40 -13.46
C GLU A 205 -19.22 21.56 -14.05
N GLY A 206 -19.00 21.62 -15.36
CA GLY A 206 -17.83 21.02 -16.03
C GLY A 206 -16.50 21.57 -15.49
N MET A 207 -16.39 22.90 -15.34
CA MET A 207 -15.21 23.54 -14.73
C MET A 207 -15.02 23.14 -13.26
N ARG A 208 -16.10 23.05 -12.49
CA ARG A 208 -16.04 22.63 -11.08
C ARG A 208 -15.55 21.18 -10.96
N ARG A 209 -16.05 20.29 -11.81
CA ARG A 209 -15.63 18.88 -11.89
C ARG A 209 -14.18 18.74 -12.32
N ALA A 210 -13.76 19.50 -13.33
CA ALA A 210 -12.37 19.51 -13.79
C ALA A 210 -11.40 19.91 -12.67
N ARG A 211 -11.74 20.95 -11.91
CA ARG A 211 -10.97 21.38 -10.74
C ARG A 211 -10.91 20.30 -9.67
N ARG A 212 -12.04 19.65 -9.36
CA ARG A 212 -12.06 18.55 -8.38
C ARG A 212 -11.20 17.37 -8.81
N ALA A 213 -11.36 16.91 -10.05
CA ALA A 213 -10.55 15.82 -10.60
C ALA A 213 -9.05 16.16 -10.56
N ALA A 214 -8.67 17.40 -10.89
CA ALA A 214 -7.28 17.84 -10.81
C ALA A 214 -6.74 17.89 -9.37
N MET A 215 -7.56 18.26 -8.37
CA MET A 215 -7.16 18.25 -6.96
C MET A 215 -7.00 16.83 -6.39
N GLU A 216 -7.82 15.89 -6.86
CA GLU A 216 -7.81 14.50 -6.41
C GLU A 216 -6.82 13.63 -7.20
N ALA A 217 -6.33 14.09 -8.34
CA ALA A 217 -5.41 13.35 -9.19
C ALA A 217 -4.00 13.28 -8.60
N HIS A 218 -3.33 12.14 -8.83
CA HIS A 218 -1.90 12.02 -8.57
C HIS A 218 -1.07 12.71 -9.67
N VAL A 219 -1.62 12.79 -10.89
CA VAL A 219 -0.99 13.43 -12.06
C VAL A 219 -2.01 14.29 -12.79
N VAL A 220 -1.65 15.53 -13.10
CA VAL A 220 -2.46 16.44 -13.92
C VAL A 220 -1.75 16.66 -15.25
N VAL A 221 -2.47 16.39 -16.35
CA VAL A 221 -1.99 16.61 -17.71
C VAL A 221 -2.71 17.83 -18.28
N GLY A 222 -1.98 18.93 -18.45
CA GLY A 222 -2.47 20.13 -19.11
C GLY A 222 -2.34 20.02 -20.62
N VAL A 223 -3.45 20.13 -21.34
CA VAL A 223 -3.48 20.16 -22.81
C VAL A 223 -3.73 21.61 -23.24
N VAL A 224 -2.82 22.11 -24.06
CA VAL A 224 -2.85 23.45 -24.66
C VAL A 224 -2.72 23.32 -26.18
N ASP A 225 -3.24 24.29 -26.91
CA ASP A 225 -3.09 24.41 -28.37
C ASP A 225 -1.68 24.94 -28.72
#